data_AF-A0AAD9DJ00-F1
#
_entry.id   AF-A0AAD9DJ00-F1
#
_cell.length_a   1.000
_cell.length_b   1.000
_cell.length_c   1.000
_cell.angle_alpha   90.00
_cell.angle_beta   90.00
_cell.angle_gamma   90.00
#
_symmetry.space_group_name_H-M   'P 1'
#
loop_
_entity.id
_entity.type
_entity.pdbx_description
1 polymer ?
#
loop_
_entity_poly.entity_id
_entity_poly.type
_entity_poly.pdbx_seq_one_letter_code
_entity_poly.pdbx_strand_id
1 'polypeptide(L)'
;MLCFSPLILLWIFGFLCSGPAHSYSRKAQMLRPILLLPSKTSTAFFSSLSLPTTLRMNSRKRLKPNSFSNHSSSDMSNGRSTSSSTMAAAATAENEQQHKPLVIVIAGPTAVGKSDVASKICSSPIASDICNGHQNNHNAITKTANLGHIISADSVQAYRGVDIGANKPTVEEMERTPHHLVNVVDPPTDPSKAASYNAADWLRDATYVIRELSLNDDDLDEIELEDLDADSLLRKQSIDAYLQQTLGDASGDSRLQPILPVVVGGTMMYLNWFVHGRPDAIRPTNEAIERASTKIDVFRQARSSDDVDDDDESSDAAAWNDASTHVSSLGPVFEKRVQKLPGKDWYRLRRLLEVAYTISSEKMKKEGNESIAEDDVLKNLTDAEVYTGIRSGSLKDQYDVRCFFLCPHDRMLHFATVDQRCEQMLQRGLLRETANLYVRGGLPDDSQVTRAIGYRQALEYLQRPGAKNDDHESLAAFIDNFATATRQYAKKQMQWFRRDDDFVFVPVRMDCEKEERSSEAANIISNMCKLSVANFETELASSDGEENVPLSAKTKIENELQGKKMKFFMSKRTALSEGSEDFLALLKEADECMKMVQETKSKVT
;
A
#
# COMPACT_ATOMS: atom_id res chain seq x y z
N MET A 1 11.17 -74.04 38.26
CA MET A 1 11.04 -73.97 36.79
C MET A 1 11.74 -72.69 36.35
N LEU A 2 13.04 -72.77 36.08
CA LEU A 2 13.64 -72.94 34.74
C LEU A 2 13.37 -71.69 33.89
N CYS A 3 14.33 -70.93 33.39
CA CYS A 3 15.79 -71.05 33.39
C CYS A 3 16.36 -69.73 32.81
N PHE A 4 17.44 -69.22 33.44
CA PHE A 4 18.69 -68.72 32.81
C PHE A 4 18.65 -67.59 31.76
N SER A 5 19.52 -66.58 31.67
CA SER A 5 20.76 -66.11 32.36
C SER A 5 21.43 -65.06 31.38
N PRO A 6 22.60 -64.41 31.64
CA PRO A 6 22.63 -63.14 32.37
C PRO A 6 23.77 -62.14 31.92
N LEU A 7 23.92 -61.02 32.68
CA LEU A 7 25.17 -60.41 33.22
C LEU A 7 26.34 -59.91 32.31
N ILE A 8 26.83 -58.68 32.62
CA ILE A 8 28.21 -58.26 33.05
C ILE A 8 28.41 -56.75 32.68
N LEU A 9 28.57 -55.77 33.58
CA LEU A 9 29.64 -55.38 34.56
C LEU A 9 30.79 -54.48 34.00
N LEU A 10 30.77 -53.21 34.45
CA LEU A 10 31.83 -52.26 34.89
C LEU A 10 33.26 -52.15 34.24
N TRP A 11 33.70 -50.88 34.18
CA TRP A 11 35.03 -50.27 34.50
C TRP A 11 36.02 -49.75 33.41
N ILE A 12 36.11 -48.40 33.34
CA ILE A 12 37.23 -47.41 33.43
C ILE A 12 38.63 -47.66 32.78
N PHE A 13 39.17 -46.55 32.22
CA PHE A 13 40.54 -46.18 31.74
C PHE A 13 40.87 -46.65 30.31
N GLY A 14 41.29 -45.85 29.31
CA GLY A 14 41.82 -44.49 29.21
C GLY A 14 43.11 -44.56 28.37
N PHE A 15 43.20 -43.94 27.19
CA PHE A 15 44.42 -43.32 26.59
C PHE A 15 44.17 -42.73 25.18
N LEU A 16 44.95 -41.69 24.87
CA LEU A 16 44.94 -40.76 23.74
C LEU A 16 45.29 -41.35 22.34
N CYS A 17 44.75 -40.73 21.27
CA CYS A 17 45.46 -40.13 20.10
C CYS A 17 44.42 -39.75 19.01
N SER A 18 44.17 -38.46 18.72
CA SER A 18 44.73 -37.66 17.60
C SER A 18 43.85 -37.62 16.33
N GLY A 19 43.30 -36.44 16.01
CA GLY A 19 42.67 -36.12 14.70
C GLY A 19 41.59 -35.02 14.79
N PRO A 20 41.63 -33.94 13.98
CA PRO A 20 40.79 -32.77 14.17
C PRO A 20 39.42 -32.93 13.50
N ALA A 21 38.34 -32.72 14.26
CA ALA A 21 37.00 -32.58 13.74
C ALA A 21 36.45 -31.21 14.17
N HIS A 22 36.34 -30.29 13.21
CA HIS A 22 35.66 -29.01 13.37
C HIS A 22 34.17 -29.27 13.62
N SER A 23 33.73 -29.00 14.85
CA SER A 23 32.33 -29.03 15.28
C SER A 23 31.75 -27.63 15.19
N TYR A 24 30.73 -27.48 14.34
CA TYR A 24 29.86 -26.30 14.26
C TYR A 24 29.09 -26.13 15.58
N SER A 25 29.43 -25.10 16.36
CA SER A 25 28.62 -24.66 17.51
C SER A 25 27.56 -23.66 17.03
N ARG A 26 26.35 -24.14 16.70
CA ARG A 26 25.15 -23.28 16.67
C ARG A 26 24.59 -23.22 18.08
N LYS A 27 24.80 -22.10 18.77
CA LYS A 27 24.11 -21.77 20.03
C LYS A 27 22.62 -21.56 19.74
N ALA A 28 21.81 -22.56 20.07
CA ALA A 28 20.37 -22.39 20.27
C ALA A 28 20.14 -21.51 21.51
N GLN A 29 19.62 -20.29 21.32
CA GLN A 29 19.06 -19.53 22.43
C GLN A 29 17.75 -20.19 22.87
N MET A 30 17.83 -20.95 23.96
CA MET A 30 16.68 -21.43 24.71
C MET A 30 15.93 -20.25 25.33
N LEU A 31 14.62 -20.23 25.05
CA LEU A 31 13.59 -19.48 25.78
C LEU A 31 13.75 -19.68 27.29
N ARG A 32 13.87 -18.58 28.04
CA ARG A 32 13.77 -18.61 29.52
C ARG A 32 12.29 -18.74 29.92
N PRO A 33 11.92 -19.74 30.73
CA PRO A 33 10.60 -19.82 31.35
C PRO A 33 10.58 -18.96 32.63
N ILE A 34 9.68 -17.99 32.71
CA ILE A 34 9.39 -17.31 33.99
C ILE A 34 8.39 -18.18 34.75
N LEU A 35 8.86 -18.74 35.86
CA LEU A 35 8.10 -19.53 36.82
C LEU A 35 6.96 -18.71 37.44
N LEU A 36 5.76 -19.29 37.40
CA LEU A 36 4.66 -19.03 38.32
C LEU A 36 4.89 -19.77 39.64
N LEU A 37 4.84 -19.07 40.76
CA LEU A 37 4.41 -19.65 42.04
C LEU A 37 3.58 -18.62 42.86
N PRO A 38 2.67 -19.08 43.74
CA PRO A 38 1.46 -18.34 44.13
C PRO A 38 1.48 -17.86 45.59
N SER A 39 0.61 -16.91 45.94
CA SER A 39 0.14 -16.77 47.32
C SER A 39 -1.30 -16.26 47.41
N LYS A 40 -2.05 -16.90 48.32
CA LYS A 40 -3.49 -16.83 48.55
C LYS A 40 -3.93 -15.59 49.34
N THR A 41 -5.13 -15.10 49.00
CA THR A 41 -6.25 -14.59 49.84
C THR A 41 -6.00 -13.79 51.14
N SER A 42 -6.51 -12.55 51.21
CA SER A 42 -7.49 -12.13 52.24
C SER A 42 -8.03 -10.68 52.07
N THR A 43 -9.36 -10.59 52.04
CA THR A 43 -10.29 -9.59 52.61
C THR A 43 -9.94 -8.09 52.73
N ALA A 44 -10.72 -7.31 51.98
CA ALA A 44 -11.46 -6.07 52.31
C ALA A 44 -10.95 -5.10 53.39
N PHE A 45 -10.82 -3.82 53.06
CA PHE A 45 -11.40 -2.69 53.83
C PHE A 45 -11.40 -1.40 52.98
N PHE A 46 -12.51 -0.67 53.02
CA PHE A 46 -12.70 0.68 52.43
C PHE A 46 -11.81 1.71 53.14
N SER A 47 -11.17 2.61 52.39
CA SER A 47 -11.09 4.03 52.75
C SER A 47 -10.74 4.91 51.55
N SER A 48 -11.44 6.03 51.47
CA SER A 48 -11.30 7.14 50.54
C SER A 48 -9.96 7.87 50.71
N LEU A 49 -9.34 8.31 49.61
CA LEU A 49 -8.91 9.70 49.41
C LEU A 49 -8.38 9.94 47.98
N SER A 50 -8.74 11.13 47.50
CA SER A 50 -8.69 11.77 46.19
C SER A 50 -7.33 12.02 45.51
N LEU A 51 -7.44 12.25 44.17
CA LEU A 51 -6.61 13.05 43.22
C LEU A 51 -5.72 12.27 42.22
N PRO A 52 -5.40 12.81 41.02
CA PRO A 52 -6.27 13.48 40.05
C PRO A 52 -6.14 12.93 38.62
N THR A 53 -7.19 13.15 37.84
CA THR A 53 -7.34 12.85 36.41
C THR A 53 -6.53 13.82 35.54
N THR A 54 -5.68 13.32 34.64
CA THR A 54 -5.29 14.03 33.41
C THR A 54 -5.33 13.09 32.22
N LEU A 55 -6.53 12.92 31.68
CA LEU A 55 -6.78 12.40 30.33
C LEU A 55 -6.69 13.59 29.36
N ARG A 56 -5.66 13.58 28.50
CA ARG A 56 -5.47 14.60 27.46
C ARG A 56 -6.23 14.16 26.20
N MET A 57 -7.49 14.58 26.10
CA MET A 57 -8.28 14.57 24.86
C MET A 57 -7.75 15.66 23.93
N ASN A 58 -7.23 15.28 22.75
CA ASN A 58 -6.99 16.22 21.65
C ASN A 58 -8.20 16.18 20.71
N SER A 59 -9.20 17.02 21.00
CA SER A 59 -10.26 17.36 20.05
C SER A 59 -9.75 18.44 19.08
N ARG A 60 -9.50 18.08 17.83
CA ARG A 60 -9.25 19.07 16.77
C ARG A 60 -10.59 19.66 16.33
N LYS A 61 -11.00 20.76 16.97
CA LYS A 61 -12.05 21.64 16.44
C LYS A 61 -11.51 22.36 15.19
N ARG A 62 -12.15 22.15 14.03
CA ARG A 62 -11.99 22.95 12.81
C ARG A 62 -12.38 24.40 13.12
N LEU A 63 -11.43 25.33 12.99
CA LEU A 63 -11.69 26.77 12.97
C LEU A 63 -11.86 27.20 11.51
N LYS A 64 -12.99 27.83 11.19
CA LYS A 64 -13.23 28.52 9.91
C LYS A 64 -12.48 29.88 9.93
N PRO A 65 -11.93 30.36 8.81
CA PRO A 65 -11.29 31.68 8.77
C PRO A 65 -12.34 32.79 8.71
N ASN A 66 -12.17 33.80 9.56
CA ASN A 66 -12.94 35.05 9.56
C ASN A 66 -12.55 35.91 8.36
N SER A 67 -13.53 36.36 7.58
CA SER A 67 -13.39 37.44 6.62
C SER A 67 -13.34 38.79 7.34
N PHE A 68 -12.37 39.61 6.96
CA PHE A 68 -12.20 40.99 7.41
C PHE A 68 -13.30 41.89 6.82
N SER A 69 -13.91 42.71 7.67
CA SER A 69 -14.82 43.80 7.30
C SER A 69 -14.07 45.12 7.17
N ASN A 70 -14.40 45.90 6.15
CA ASN A 70 -14.08 47.33 6.06
C ASN A 70 -15.38 48.15 5.98
N HIS A 71 -15.44 49.20 6.79
CA HIS A 71 -16.53 50.17 6.89
C HIS A 71 -16.26 51.42 6.04
N SER A 72 -17.32 51.96 5.42
CA SER A 72 -17.69 53.39 5.17
C SER A 72 -18.46 53.47 3.83
N SER A 73 -19.56 54.20 3.61
CA SER A 73 -20.20 55.33 4.28
C SER A 73 -21.60 55.58 3.64
N SER A 74 -22.54 56.06 4.47
CA SER A 74 -23.75 56.87 4.19
C SER A 74 -24.33 57.02 2.77
N ASP A 75 -25.62 56.72 2.60
CA ASP A 75 -26.60 57.75 2.19
C ASP A 75 -28.08 57.37 2.43
N MET A 76 -28.92 58.41 2.55
CA MET A 76 -30.29 58.41 3.10
C MET A 76 -31.42 57.99 2.12
N SER A 77 -32.52 57.53 2.73
CA SER A 77 -33.95 57.68 2.34
C SER A 77 -34.50 56.89 1.14
N ASN A 78 -35.40 55.93 1.42
CA ASN A 78 -36.85 56.10 1.22
C ASN A 78 -37.61 54.82 1.62
N GLY A 79 -38.69 54.99 2.36
CA GLY A 79 -39.58 53.91 2.76
C GLY A 79 -40.47 53.45 1.60
N ARG A 80 -40.58 52.13 1.42
CA ARG A 80 -41.79 51.50 0.90
C ARG A 80 -41.88 50.05 1.34
N SER A 81 -43.03 49.75 1.94
CA SER A 81 -43.52 48.45 2.35
C SER A 81 -43.60 47.45 1.20
N THR A 82 -42.93 46.30 1.32
CA THR A 82 -43.39 45.00 0.78
C THR A 82 -42.65 43.88 1.50
N SER A 83 -43.29 43.32 2.52
CA SER A 83 -42.93 42.06 3.15
C SER A 83 -43.34 40.89 2.23
N SER A 84 -42.47 40.45 1.30
CA SER A 84 -42.67 39.17 0.58
C SER A 84 -41.46 38.69 -0.27
N SER A 85 -40.21 39.06 0.01
CA SER A 85 -39.07 38.64 -0.84
C SER A 85 -37.92 37.93 -0.12
N THR A 86 -37.91 37.87 1.21
CA THR A 86 -36.80 37.26 1.98
C THR A 86 -36.85 35.74 2.07
N MET A 87 -37.99 35.10 1.81
CA MET A 87 -38.07 33.62 1.75
C MET A 87 -37.74 33.05 0.37
N ALA A 88 -37.88 33.84 -0.71
CA ALA A 88 -37.51 33.39 -2.05
C ALA A 88 -35.99 33.45 -2.29
N ALA A 89 -35.28 34.41 -1.67
CA ALA A 89 -33.83 34.54 -1.74
C ALA A 89 -33.08 33.52 -0.87
N ALA A 90 -33.65 33.11 0.27
CA ALA A 90 -33.10 32.04 1.10
C ALA A 90 -33.34 30.64 0.50
N ALA A 91 -34.50 30.43 -0.16
CA ALA A 91 -34.81 29.19 -0.86
C ALA A 91 -34.09 29.02 -2.22
N THR A 92 -33.51 30.10 -2.77
CA THR A 92 -32.66 30.03 -3.97
C THR A 92 -31.18 29.84 -3.64
N ALA A 93 -30.72 30.23 -2.44
CA ALA A 93 -29.36 29.99 -1.98
C ALA A 93 -29.10 28.54 -1.48
N GLU A 94 -30.15 27.76 -1.22
CA GLU A 94 -30.04 26.34 -0.86
C GLU A 94 -30.03 25.39 -2.08
N ASN A 95 -30.18 25.91 -3.31
CA ASN A 95 -30.48 25.10 -4.49
C ASN A 95 -29.37 25.07 -5.57
N GLU A 96 -28.15 25.48 -5.23
CA GLU A 96 -26.96 25.36 -6.09
C GLU A 96 -25.80 24.64 -5.35
N GLN A 97 -26.10 23.57 -4.60
CA GLN A 97 -25.06 22.56 -4.34
C GLN A 97 -24.85 21.79 -5.63
N GLN A 98 -23.89 22.25 -6.44
CA GLN A 98 -23.40 21.56 -7.62
C GLN A 98 -23.11 20.10 -7.25
N HIS A 99 -23.87 19.19 -7.85
CA HIS A 99 -23.83 17.78 -7.49
C HIS A 99 -22.51 17.19 -7.97
N LYS A 100 -21.60 16.90 -7.03
CA LYS A 100 -20.29 16.33 -7.35
C LYS A 100 -20.45 14.94 -7.99
N PRO A 101 -19.64 14.59 -9.02
CA PRO A 101 -19.65 13.24 -9.58
C PRO A 101 -19.21 12.20 -8.52
N LEU A 102 -19.83 11.01 -8.56
CA LEU A 102 -19.51 9.91 -7.63
C LEU A 102 -18.20 9.21 -8.03
N VAL A 103 -17.34 8.94 -7.06
CA VAL A 103 -16.20 8.04 -7.19
C VAL A 103 -16.25 7.00 -6.07
N ILE A 104 -16.16 5.72 -6.43
CA ILE A 104 -16.17 4.62 -5.46
C ILE A 104 -14.74 4.14 -5.23
N VAL A 105 -14.32 4.00 -3.98
CA VAL A 105 -13.03 3.41 -3.62
C VAL A 105 -13.25 2.09 -2.88
N ILE A 106 -12.66 1.01 -3.38
CA ILE A 106 -12.74 -0.34 -2.80
C ILE A 106 -11.34 -0.78 -2.38
N ALA A 107 -11.08 -0.67 -1.08
CA ALA A 107 -9.90 -1.20 -0.42
C ALA A 107 -10.20 -2.53 0.28
N GLY A 108 -9.16 -3.18 0.78
CA GLY A 108 -9.28 -4.48 1.46
C GLY A 108 -7.99 -5.26 1.40
N PRO A 109 -7.77 -6.23 2.31
CA PRO A 109 -6.57 -7.02 2.29
C PRO A 109 -6.46 -7.86 1.01
N THR A 110 -5.27 -8.30 0.67
CA THR A 110 -5.10 -9.23 -0.46
C THR A 110 -5.92 -10.51 -0.28
N ALA A 111 -6.37 -11.12 -1.38
CA ALA A 111 -7.24 -12.32 -1.42
C ALA A 111 -8.66 -12.20 -0.81
N VAL A 112 -9.14 -10.99 -0.47
CA VAL A 112 -10.51 -10.80 0.04
C VAL A 112 -11.59 -10.73 -1.06
N GLY A 113 -11.21 -10.65 -2.34
CA GLY A 113 -12.16 -10.56 -3.47
C GLY A 113 -12.48 -9.15 -3.96
N LYS A 114 -11.58 -8.18 -3.79
CA LYS A 114 -11.77 -6.78 -4.23
C LYS A 114 -12.15 -6.67 -5.70
N SER A 115 -11.39 -7.31 -6.59
CA SER A 115 -11.62 -7.24 -8.03
C SER A 115 -13.00 -7.81 -8.41
N ASP A 116 -13.42 -8.91 -7.77
CA ASP A 116 -14.73 -9.52 -8.05
C ASP A 116 -15.89 -8.60 -7.65
N VAL A 117 -15.78 -7.96 -6.47
CA VAL A 117 -16.77 -6.97 -6.01
C VAL A 117 -16.80 -5.77 -6.94
N ALA A 118 -15.64 -5.28 -7.37
CA ALA A 118 -15.56 -4.15 -8.28
C ALA A 118 -16.15 -4.44 -9.66
N SER A 119 -15.84 -5.61 -10.24
CA SER A 119 -16.41 -6.03 -11.52
C SER A 119 -17.93 -6.16 -11.44
N LYS A 120 -18.47 -6.63 -10.31
CA LYS A 120 -19.92 -6.64 -10.06
C LYS A 120 -20.50 -5.24 -9.98
N ILE A 121 -19.87 -4.31 -9.26
CA ILE A 121 -20.31 -2.92 -9.17
C ILE A 121 -20.30 -2.24 -10.55
N CYS A 122 -19.28 -2.51 -11.37
CA CYS A 122 -19.16 -1.97 -12.72
C CYS A 122 -20.14 -2.60 -13.71
N SER A 123 -20.76 -3.74 -13.38
CA SER A 123 -21.73 -4.39 -14.24
C SER A 123 -22.97 -3.50 -14.45
N SER A 124 -23.49 -3.50 -15.67
CA SER A 124 -24.54 -2.58 -16.13
C SER A 124 -25.74 -2.46 -15.16
N PRO A 125 -26.34 -3.55 -14.60
CA PRO A 125 -27.48 -3.40 -13.69
C PRO A 125 -27.15 -2.65 -12.39
N ILE A 126 -26.00 -2.92 -11.78
CA ILE A 126 -25.62 -2.33 -10.50
C ILE A 126 -25.12 -0.89 -10.71
N ALA A 127 -24.25 -0.66 -11.69
CA ALA A 127 -23.76 0.67 -12.01
C ALA A 127 -24.91 1.61 -12.40
N SER A 128 -25.87 1.14 -13.20
CA SER A 128 -27.06 1.94 -13.55
C SER A 128 -27.92 2.26 -12.32
N ASP A 129 -28.18 1.29 -11.46
CA ASP A 129 -28.93 1.50 -10.21
C ASP A 129 -28.23 2.52 -9.29
N ILE A 130 -26.91 2.42 -9.14
CA ILE A 130 -26.11 3.39 -8.38
C ILE A 130 -26.23 4.78 -8.98
N CYS A 131 -25.96 4.95 -10.28
CA CYS A 131 -25.98 6.27 -10.91
C CYS A 131 -27.38 6.90 -10.89
N ASN A 132 -28.44 6.13 -11.15
CA ASN A 132 -29.81 6.62 -11.10
C ASN A 132 -30.24 6.99 -9.66
N GLY A 133 -29.84 6.18 -8.67
CA GLY A 133 -30.16 6.42 -7.26
C GLY A 133 -29.33 7.52 -6.61
N HIS A 134 -28.11 7.77 -7.09
CA HIS A 134 -27.23 8.83 -6.61
C HIS A 134 -27.65 10.21 -7.12
N GLN A 135 -28.08 10.33 -8.39
CA GLN A 135 -28.25 11.64 -9.03
C GLN A 135 -29.64 12.31 -8.88
N ASN A 136 -30.69 11.65 -8.37
CA ASN A 136 -32.04 12.24 -8.26
C ASN A 136 -32.52 13.02 -9.53
N ASN A 137 -32.07 12.67 -10.74
CA ASN A 137 -32.35 13.44 -11.96
C ASN A 137 -32.87 12.59 -13.13
N HIS A 138 -33.81 13.19 -13.87
CA HIS A 138 -34.80 12.57 -14.76
C HIS A 138 -34.32 12.01 -16.11
N ASN A 139 -33.01 11.93 -16.38
CA ASN A 139 -32.51 11.41 -17.64
C ASN A 139 -32.01 9.98 -17.47
N ALA A 140 -32.90 9.02 -17.73
CA ALA A 140 -32.61 7.59 -17.66
C ALA A 140 -31.35 7.24 -18.47
N ILE A 141 -30.35 6.68 -17.79
CA ILE A 141 -29.14 6.14 -18.40
C ILE A 141 -29.55 4.99 -19.33
N THR A 142 -29.41 5.21 -20.62
CA THR A 142 -29.84 4.28 -21.67
C THR A 142 -28.65 3.47 -22.19
N LYS A 143 -28.67 2.17 -21.89
CA LYS A 143 -28.00 1.06 -22.62
C LYS A 143 -26.59 1.34 -23.16
N THR A 144 -25.63 1.55 -22.28
CA THR A 144 -24.22 1.18 -22.55
C THR A 144 -23.86 -0.08 -21.76
N ALA A 145 -23.07 -0.96 -22.36
CA ALA A 145 -22.73 -2.25 -21.77
C ALA A 145 -21.83 -2.13 -20.53
N ASN A 146 -21.06 -1.04 -20.42
CA ASN A 146 -20.12 -0.78 -19.34
C ASN A 146 -20.35 0.62 -18.75
N LEU A 147 -21.10 0.67 -17.64
CA LEU A 147 -21.42 1.92 -16.94
C LEU A 147 -20.44 2.23 -15.81
N GLY A 148 -19.49 1.32 -15.52
CA GLY A 148 -18.40 1.55 -14.59
C GLY A 148 -17.07 1.01 -15.11
N HIS A 149 -15.99 1.72 -14.83
CA HIS A 149 -14.62 1.32 -15.18
C HIS A 149 -13.79 1.25 -13.89
N ILE A 150 -12.88 0.27 -13.84
CA ILE A 150 -11.98 0.07 -12.70
C ILE A 150 -10.70 0.88 -12.91
N ILE A 151 -10.21 1.52 -11.86
CA ILE A 151 -8.90 2.17 -11.80
C ILE A 151 -8.06 1.41 -10.78
N SER A 152 -6.99 0.72 -11.22
CA SER A 152 -6.15 -0.06 -10.31
C SER A 152 -5.35 0.84 -9.38
N ALA A 153 -5.47 0.61 -8.07
CA ALA A 153 -4.65 1.20 -7.01
C ALA A 153 -3.64 0.16 -6.46
N ASP A 154 -2.95 -0.53 -7.37
CA ASP A 154 -1.91 -1.51 -7.06
C ASP A 154 -0.56 -1.07 -7.64
N SER A 155 0.46 -0.90 -6.78
CA SER A 155 1.78 -0.44 -7.20
C SER A 155 2.52 -1.42 -8.10
N VAL A 156 2.14 -2.70 -8.10
CA VAL A 156 2.84 -3.76 -8.86
C VAL A 156 2.14 -4.03 -10.20
N GLN A 157 0.80 -3.93 -10.25
CA GLN A 157 0.03 -4.15 -11.49
C GLN A 157 0.31 -3.12 -12.60
N ALA A 158 0.90 -1.97 -12.26
CA ALA A 158 1.36 -0.99 -13.24
C ALA A 158 2.51 -1.53 -14.15
N TYR A 159 3.30 -2.48 -13.60
CA TYR A 159 4.35 -3.35 -14.15
C TYR A 159 4.08 -4.13 -15.44
N ARG A 160 4.43 -3.72 -16.68
CA ARG A 160 4.35 -4.64 -17.85
C ARG A 160 5.17 -5.92 -17.65
N GLY A 161 4.59 -7.08 -17.98
CA GLY A 161 5.23 -8.39 -17.84
C GLY A 161 5.40 -8.89 -16.39
N VAL A 162 4.82 -8.19 -15.42
CA VAL A 162 4.79 -8.54 -13.99
C VAL A 162 3.38 -9.02 -13.64
N ASP A 163 2.95 -10.18 -14.15
CA ASP A 163 1.53 -10.56 -14.22
C ASP A 163 1.09 -11.48 -13.08
N ILE A 164 1.78 -12.60 -12.88
CA ILE A 164 1.39 -13.67 -11.95
C ILE A 164 1.55 -13.18 -10.51
N GLY A 165 2.75 -12.69 -10.16
CA GLY A 165 3.03 -12.23 -8.79
C GLY A 165 2.19 -11.01 -8.36
N ALA A 166 1.75 -10.20 -9.33
CA ALA A 166 0.88 -9.04 -9.10
C ALA A 166 -0.61 -9.39 -9.09
N ASN A 167 -0.97 -10.65 -9.39
CA ASN A 167 -2.35 -11.09 -9.57
C ASN A 167 -3.15 -10.17 -10.50
N LYS A 168 -2.56 -9.84 -11.66
CA LYS A 168 -3.24 -8.97 -12.63
C LYS A 168 -4.52 -9.61 -13.16
N PRO A 169 -5.52 -8.77 -13.51
CA PRO A 169 -6.67 -9.25 -14.25
C PRO A 169 -6.23 -9.83 -15.60
N THR A 170 -6.92 -10.87 -16.07
CA THR A 170 -6.71 -11.43 -17.40
C THR A 170 -7.24 -10.49 -18.48
N VAL A 171 -6.86 -10.72 -19.74
CA VAL A 171 -7.40 -9.97 -20.89
C VAL A 171 -8.92 -10.10 -20.94
N GLU A 172 -9.45 -11.31 -20.75
CA GLU A 172 -10.89 -11.58 -20.72
C GLU A 172 -11.62 -10.83 -19.59
N GLU A 173 -10.99 -10.71 -18.41
CA GLU A 173 -11.52 -9.92 -17.30
C GLU A 173 -11.52 -8.41 -17.62
N MET A 174 -10.45 -7.91 -18.26
CA MET A 174 -10.33 -6.51 -18.68
C MET A 174 -11.25 -6.15 -19.85
N GLU A 175 -11.55 -7.09 -20.74
CA GLU A 175 -12.54 -6.93 -21.81
C GLU A 175 -13.96 -6.87 -21.25
N ARG A 176 -14.27 -7.69 -20.24
CA ARG A 176 -15.56 -7.64 -19.55
C ARG A 176 -15.72 -6.37 -18.73
N THR A 177 -14.68 -5.91 -18.05
CA THR A 177 -14.70 -4.70 -17.24
C THR A 177 -13.38 -3.98 -17.42
N PRO A 178 -13.35 -2.81 -18.08
CA PRO A 178 -12.11 -2.07 -18.31
C PRO A 178 -11.35 -1.78 -17.00
N HIS A 179 -10.04 -2.04 -17.00
CA HIS A 179 -9.14 -1.79 -15.87
C HIS A 179 -8.03 -0.82 -16.30
N HIS A 180 -8.10 0.41 -15.82
CA HIS A 180 -7.09 1.43 -16.05
C HIS A 180 -5.91 1.30 -15.10
N LEU A 181 -4.78 1.89 -15.48
CA LEU A 181 -3.52 1.92 -14.73
C LEU A 181 -2.88 0.54 -14.47
N VAL A 182 -3.25 -0.44 -15.29
CA VAL A 182 -2.58 -1.75 -15.40
C VAL A 182 -1.64 -1.69 -16.61
N ASN A 183 -0.44 -2.25 -16.50
CA ASN A 183 0.53 -2.30 -17.63
C ASN A 183 0.86 -0.91 -18.22
N VAL A 184 1.06 0.11 -17.38
CA VAL A 184 1.34 1.49 -17.81
C VAL A 184 2.83 1.86 -17.77
N VAL A 185 3.64 1.09 -17.05
CA VAL A 185 5.10 1.30 -16.93
C VAL A 185 5.86 0.02 -17.23
N ASP A 186 7.09 0.15 -17.72
CA ASP A 186 7.99 -0.99 -17.91
C ASP A 186 8.82 -1.23 -16.65
N PRO A 187 9.09 -2.50 -16.29
CA PRO A 187 9.99 -2.80 -15.18
C PRO A 187 11.38 -2.23 -15.47
N PRO A 188 12.05 -1.64 -14.48
CA PRO A 188 13.36 -1.03 -14.70
C PRO A 188 14.39 -2.09 -15.08
N THR A 189 15.11 -1.84 -16.18
CA THR A 189 16.20 -2.69 -16.68
C THR A 189 17.59 -2.16 -16.30
N ASP A 190 17.65 -0.93 -15.79
CA ASP A 190 18.86 -0.25 -15.35
C ASP A 190 18.69 0.20 -13.89
N PRO A 191 19.57 -0.21 -12.95
CA PRO A 191 19.54 0.23 -11.56
C PRO A 191 19.56 1.76 -11.40
N SER A 192 20.22 2.48 -12.31
CA SER A 192 20.27 3.96 -12.30
C SER A 192 18.98 4.61 -12.81
N LYS A 193 18.16 3.86 -13.55
CA LYS A 193 16.85 4.28 -14.08
C LYS A 193 15.76 3.40 -13.52
N ALA A 194 15.72 3.25 -12.20
CA ALA A 194 14.57 2.67 -11.52
C ALA A 194 13.34 3.50 -11.88
N ALA A 195 12.66 3.17 -12.99
CA ALA A 195 11.42 3.77 -13.44
C ALA A 195 10.44 3.69 -12.28
N SER A 196 10.35 4.77 -11.51
CA SER A 196 9.65 4.73 -10.25
C SER A 196 8.23 5.19 -10.51
N TYR A 197 7.31 4.25 -10.71
CA TYR A 197 5.90 4.60 -10.66
C TYR A 197 5.51 4.79 -9.20
N ASN A 198 5.49 6.02 -8.71
CA ASN A 198 5.32 6.33 -7.30
C ASN A 198 3.90 6.88 -7.00
N ALA A 199 3.64 7.23 -5.74
CA ALA A 199 2.33 7.73 -5.31
C ALA A 199 1.92 9.06 -5.95
N ALA A 200 2.88 9.92 -6.32
CA ALA A 200 2.59 11.15 -7.04
C ALA A 200 2.18 10.85 -8.48
N ASP A 201 2.90 9.96 -9.15
CA ASP A 201 2.60 9.55 -10.51
C ASP A 201 1.24 8.87 -10.60
N TRP A 202 0.98 7.90 -9.73
CA TRP A 202 -0.31 7.23 -9.68
C TRP A 202 -1.44 8.20 -9.35
N LEU A 203 -1.24 9.17 -8.44
CA LEU A 203 -2.28 10.15 -8.11
C LEU A 203 -2.62 11.02 -9.33
N ARG A 204 -1.61 11.54 -10.04
CA ARG A 204 -1.81 12.31 -11.27
C ARG A 204 -2.58 11.49 -12.29
N ASP A 205 -2.12 10.27 -12.56
CA ASP A 205 -2.64 9.42 -13.62
C ASP A 205 -4.06 8.92 -13.27
N ALA A 206 -4.35 8.63 -12.00
CA ALA A 206 -5.69 8.25 -11.52
C ALA A 206 -6.67 9.42 -11.58
N THR A 207 -6.27 10.62 -11.15
CA THR A 207 -7.10 11.82 -11.25
C THR A 207 -7.43 12.14 -12.71
N TYR A 208 -6.44 12.03 -13.60
CA TYR A 208 -6.65 12.20 -15.04
C TYR A 208 -7.68 11.21 -15.59
N VAL A 209 -7.50 9.90 -15.35
CA VAL A 209 -8.46 8.88 -15.78
C VAL A 209 -9.87 9.14 -15.22
N ILE A 210 -9.98 9.53 -13.95
CA ILE A 210 -11.27 9.82 -13.32
C ILE A 210 -11.94 11.03 -13.98
N ARG A 211 -11.20 12.10 -14.28
CA ARG A 211 -11.69 13.27 -15.01
C ARG A 211 -12.30 12.85 -16.34
N GLU A 212 -11.55 12.12 -17.16
CA GLU A 212 -11.98 11.61 -18.47
C GLU A 212 -13.19 10.68 -18.37
N LEU A 213 -13.29 9.85 -17.33
CA LEU A 213 -14.45 8.98 -17.13
C LEU A 213 -15.69 9.76 -16.68
N SER A 214 -15.51 10.74 -15.79
CA SER A 214 -16.59 11.54 -15.20
C SER A 214 -17.11 12.67 -16.09
N LEU A 215 -16.42 13.01 -17.19
CA LEU A 215 -16.69 14.19 -18.03
C LEU A 215 -16.71 15.48 -17.19
N ASN A 216 -15.77 15.59 -16.23
CA ASN A 216 -15.66 16.79 -15.40
C ASN A 216 -14.75 17.81 -16.09
N ASP A 217 -15.34 18.91 -16.55
CA ASP A 217 -14.66 20.01 -17.24
C ASP A 217 -14.04 21.03 -16.28
N ASP A 218 -14.09 20.81 -14.96
CA ASP A 218 -13.41 21.67 -14.00
C ASP A 218 -11.92 21.81 -14.39
N ASP A 219 -11.48 23.07 -14.51
CA ASP A 219 -10.10 23.50 -14.75
C ASP A 219 -9.20 23.04 -13.58
N LEU A 220 -8.91 21.74 -13.50
CA LEU A 220 -7.73 21.25 -12.83
C LEU A 220 -6.54 21.86 -13.54
N ASP A 221 -5.60 22.44 -12.79
CA ASP A 221 -4.32 22.91 -13.29
C ASP A 221 -3.79 21.87 -14.30
N GLU A 222 -3.95 22.15 -15.60
CA GLU A 222 -3.32 21.35 -16.63
C GLU A 222 -1.84 21.47 -16.31
N ILE A 223 -1.23 20.39 -15.83
CA ILE A 223 0.22 20.33 -15.79
C ILE A 223 0.62 20.52 -17.25
N GLU A 224 1.20 21.67 -17.56
CA GLU A 224 1.62 22.00 -18.91
C GLU A 224 2.45 20.80 -19.41
N LEU A 225 2.12 20.30 -20.61
CA LEU A 225 2.80 19.13 -21.19
C LEU A 225 4.32 19.29 -21.23
N GLU A 226 4.79 20.54 -21.21
CA GLU A 226 6.19 20.96 -21.18
C GLU A 226 6.92 20.61 -19.86
N ASP A 227 6.19 20.39 -18.75
CA ASP A 227 6.75 20.04 -17.43
C ASP A 227 6.90 18.53 -17.20
N LEU A 228 6.40 17.69 -18.12
CA LEU A 228 6.48 16.23 -18.00
C LEU A 228 7.81 15.69 -18.56
N ASP A 229 8.46 14.84 -17.78
CA ASP A 229 9.57 14.04 -18.29
C ASP A 229 9.11 13.04 -19.38
N ALA A 230 10.05 12.59 -20.20
CA ALA A 230 9.77 11.71 -21.34
C ALA A 230 9.03 10.41 -20.95
N ASP A 231 9.37 9.83 -19.80
CA ASP A 231 8.73 8.61 -19.28
C ASP A 231 7.27 8.87 -18.89
N SER A 232 7.00 10.04 -18.30
CA SER A 232 5.65 10.48 -17.96
C SER A 232 4.81 10.78 -19.19
N LEU A 233 5.40 11.36 -20.24
CA LEU A 233 4.73 11.58 -21.51
C LEU A 233 4.36 10.26 -22.19
N LEU A 234 5.29 9.30 -22.28
CA LEU A 234 5.04 7.98 -22.86
C LEU A 234 3.95 7.22 -22.09
N ARG A 235 3.99 7.30 -20.75
CA ARG A 235 2.96 6.71 -19.90
C ARG A 235 1.60 7.36 -20.14
N LYS A 236 1.52 8.69 -20.24
CA LYS A 236 0.27 9.39 -20.58
C LYS A 236 -0.28 8.92 -21.93
N GLN A 237 0.55 8.82 -22.96
CA GLN A 237 0.14 8.30 -24.27
C GLN A 237 -0.43 6.88 -24.19
N SER A 238 0.18 6.01 -23.38
CA SER A 238 -0.35 4.65 -23.14
C SER A 238 -1.71 4.67 -22.43
N ILE A 239 -1.92 5.60 -21.50
CA ILE A 239 -3.21 5.78 -20.80
C ILE A 239 -4.26 6.31 -21.78
N ASP A 240 -3.93 7.33 -22.58
CA ASP A 240 -4.82 7.92 -23.58
C ASP A 240 -5.28 6.88 -24.61
N ALA A 241 -4.35 6.06 -25.12
CA ALA A 241 -4.66 5.00 -26.07
C ALA A 241 -5.66 3.98 -25.49
N TYR A 242 -5.50 3.60 -24.22
CA TYR A 242 -6.41 2.66 -23.56
C TYR A 242 -7.78 3.29 -23.23
N LEU A 243 -7.80 4.57 -22.85
CA LEU A 243 -9.05 5.34 -22.72
C LEU A 243 -9.80 5.37 -24.05
N GLN A 244 -9.15 5.74 -25.15
CA GLN A 244 -9.77 5.74 -26.48
C GLN A 244 -10.29 4.36 -26.88
N GLN A 245 -9.50 3.30 -26.64
CA GLN A 245 -9.93 1.93 -26.91
C GLN A 245 -11.18 1.52 -26.13
N THR A 246 -11.26 1.88 -24.84
CA THR A 246 -12.35 1.44 -23.95
C THR A 246 -13.60 2.31 -24.06
N LEU A 247 -13.46 3.56 -24.48
CA LEU A 247 -14.55 4.49 -24.71
C LEU A 247 -15.13 4.39 -26.15
N GLY A 248 -14.38 3.80 -27.09
CA GLY A 248 -14.72 3.72 -28.51
C GLY A 248 -14.37 5.00 -29.28
N ASP A 249 -14.50 4.98 -30.62
CA ASP A 249 -14.26 6.14 -31.48
C ASP A 249 -15.23 7.28 -31.14
N ALA A 250 -14.80 8.16 -30.22
CA ALA A 250 -15.41 9.46 -29.97
C ALA A 250 -15.05 10.47 -31.09
N SER A 251 -14.99 10.02 -32.34
CA SER A 251 -14.92 10.91 -33.50
C SER A 251 -16.32 11.49 -33.76
N GLY A 252 -16.71 12.43 -32.90
CA GLY A 252 -17.99 13.12 -32.92
C GLY A 252 -18.48 13.42 -31.51
N ASP A 253 -19.34 14.44 -31.39
CA ASP A 253 -20.03 14.99 -30.21
C ASP A 253 -20.97 13.98 -29.49
N SER A 254 -20.57 12.70 -29.39
CA SER A 254 -21.45 11.55 -29.15
C SER A 254 -21.32 10.92 -27.76
N ARG A 255 -20.28 11.25 -26.97
CA ARG A 255 -20.19 10.77 -25.58
C ARG A 255 -21.00 11.67 -24.65
N LEU A 256 -22.30 11.37 -24.57
CA LEU A 256 -23.27 12.15 -23.79
C LEU A 256 -23.39 11.74 -22.32
N GLN A 257 -22.66 10.72 -21.84
CA GLN A 257 -22.86 10.15 -20.50
C GLN A 257 -21.54 9.86 -19.75
N PRO A 258 -21.48 10.19 -18.44
CA PRO A 258 -20.35 9.87 -17.58
C PRO A 258 -20.30 8.37 -17.25
N ILE A 259 -19.11 7.88 -16.96
CA ILE A 259 -18.84 6.50 -16.55
C ILE A 259 -18.47 6.50 -15.07
N LEU A 260 -19.03 5.59 -14.29
CA LEU A 260 -18.76 5.44 -12.85
C LEU A 260 -17.30 5.00 -12.61
N PRO A 261 -16.44 5.86 -12.01
CA PRO A 261 -15.07 5.49 -11.70
C PRO A 261 -15.03 4.66 -10.41
N VAL A 262 -14.48 3.45 -10.49
CA VAL A 262 -14.30 2.55 -9.33
C VAL A 262 -12.81 2.30 -9.10
N VAL A 263 -12.24 2.95 -8.09
CA VAL A 263 -10.83 2.78 -7.70
C VAL A 263 -10.69 1.53 -6.84
N VAL A 264 -9.84 0.59 -7.24
CA VAL A 264 -9.74 -0.72 -6.58
C VAL A 264 -8.29 -1.06 -6.30
N GLY A 265 -7.96 -1.36 -5.05
CA GLY A 265 -6.60 -1.81 -4.76
C GLY A 265 -6.26 -1.91 -3.28
N GLY A 266 -5.00 -2.26 -3.03
CA GLY A 266 -4.49 -2.48 -1.69
C GLY A 266 -3.31 -1.58 -1.32
N THR A 267 -2.86 -0.70 -2.23
CA THR A 267 -1.69 0.15 -1.99
C THR A 267 -2.08 1.30 -1.08
N MET A 268 -1.85 1.12 0.22
CA MET A 268 -2.32 2.04 1.26
C MET A 268 -1.88 3.49 1.03
N MET A 269 -0.64 3.70 0.55
CA MET A 269 -0.11 5.05 0.31
C MET A 269 -0.82 5.77 -0.83
N TYR A 270 -1.16 5.05 -1.91
CA TYR A 270 -1.87 5.60 -3.07
C TYR A 270 -3.24 6.12 -2.64
N LEU A 271 -4.02 5.25 -2.00
CA LEU A 271 -5.35 5.59 -1.51
C LEU A 271 -5.31 6.67 -0.43
N ASN A 272 -4.27 6.69 0.41
CA ASN A 272 -4.10 7.74 1.42
C ASN A 272 -3.81 9.12 0.81
N TRP A 273 -3.10 9.20 -0.31
CA TRP A 273 -2.88 10.47 -1.02
C TRP A 273 -4.12 10.88 -1.81
N PHE A 274 -4.78 9.91 -2.41
CA PHE A 274 -6.03 10.08 -3.15
C PHE A 274 -7.15 10.69 -2.30
N VAL A 275 -7.42 10.09 -1.14
CA VAL A 275 -8.55 10.45 -0.28
C VAL A 275 -8.22 11.70 0.54
N HIS A 276 -7.00 11.81 1.09
CA HIS A 276 -6.64 12.85 2.06
C HIS A 276 -5.82 14.00 1.47
N GLY A 277 -5.55 13.97 0.16
CA GLY A 277 -4.72 14.94 -0.54
C GLY A 277 -3.22 14.59 -0.52
N ARG A 278 -2.52 15.13 -1.52
CA ARG A 278 -1.07 14.99 -1.69
C ARG A 278 -0.34 15.75 -0.57
N PRO A 279 0.63 15.13 0.11
CA PRO A 279 1.44 15.84 1.09
C PRO A 279 2.43 16.78 0.39
N ASP A 280 2.84 17.84 1.07
CA ASP A 280 3.82 18.86 0.63
C ASP A 280 5.27 18.34 0.54
N ALA A 281 5.44 17.07 0.16
CA ALA A 281 6.73 16.45 -0.06
C ALA A 281 7.33 16.90 -1.40
N ILE A 282 8.55 17.45 -1.33
CA ILE A 282 9.30 17.95 -2.49
C ILE A 282 9.64 16.81 -3.46
N ARG A 283 9.39 16.96 -4.76
CA ARG A 283 9.85 15.99 -5.76
C ARG A 283 11.37 16.12 -5.91
N PRO A 284 12.16 15.04 -5.76
CA PRO A 284 13.60 15.15 -5.93
C PRO A 284 13.97 15.35 -7.40
N THR A 285 15.05 16.09 -7.64
CA THR A 285 15.66 16.19 -8.98
C THR A 285 16.52 14.95 -9.27
N ASN A 286 16.73 14.62 -10.54
CA ASN A 286 17.60 13.50 -10.93
C ASN A 286 19.02 13.63 -10.38
N GLU A 287 19.57 14.86 -10.41
CA GLU A 287 20.86 15.21 -9.81
C GLU A 287 20.89 14.87 -8.31
N ALA A 288 19.84 15.23 -7.57
CA ALA A 288 19.76 14.96 -6.14
C ALA A 288 19.61 13.45 -5.83
N ILE A 289 18.88 12.70 -6.66
CA ILE A 289 18.75 11.24 -6.54
C ILE A 289 20.12 10.56 -6.69
N GLU A 290 20.83 10.89 -7.77
CA GLU A 290 22.15 10.31 -8.05
C GLU A 290 23.13 10.65 -6.92
N ARG A 291 23.23 11.94 -6.56
CA ARG A 291 24.11 12.41 -5.49
C ARG A 291 23.80 11.76 -4.14
N ALA A 292 22.52 11.59 -3.80
CA ALA A 292 22.10 10.92 -2.57
C ALA A 292 22.45 9.43 -2.60
N SER A 293 22.23 8.74 -3.73
CA SER A 293 22.57 7.33 -3.87
C SER A 293 24.08 7.11 -3.72
N THR A 294 24.90 7.82 -4.50
CA THR A 294 26.36 7.74 -4.41
C THR A 294 26.84 8.00 -2.99
N LYS A 295 26.25 8.98 -2.29
CA LYS A 295 26.64 9.30 -0.92
C LYS A 295 26.33 8.15 0.06
N ILE A 296 25.16 7.52 -0.07
CA ILE A 296 24.79 6.36 0.74
C ILE A 296 25.69 5.17 0.43
N ASP A 297 26.01 4.94 -0.85
CA ASP A 297 26.86 3.84 -1.27
C ASP A 297 28.27 3.96 -0.72
N VAL A 298 28.83 5.18 -0.62
CA VAL A 298 30.12 5.41 0.06
C VAL A 298 30.08 4.91 1.50
N PHE A 299 29.01 5.17 2.26
CA PHE A 299 28.92 4.69 3.65
C PHE A 299 28.82 3.17 3.72
N ARG A 300 28.15 2.54 2.75
CA ARG A 300 27.96 1.08 2.71
C ARG A 300 29.22 0.35 2.22
N GLN A 301 29.97 0.94 1.29
CA GLN A 301 31.15 0.34 0.65
C GLN A 301 32.46 0.62 1.38
N ALA A 302 32.59 1.76 2.07
CA ALA A 302 33.84 2.16 2.74
C ALA A 302 34.34 1.18 3.82
N ARG A 303 33.61 0.10 4.11
CA ARG A 303 34.01 -0.95 5.06
C ARG A 303 33.83 -2.38 4.54
N SER A 304 33.61 -2.57 3.23
CA SER A 304 33.62 -3.91 2.62
C SER A 304 34.99 -4.30 2.04
N SER A 305 35.99 -3.41 2.08
CA SER A 305 37.31 -3.62 1.48
C SER A 305 38.38 -4.19 2.42
N ASP A 306 38.09 -4.29 3.72
CA ASP A 306 39.04 -4.80 4.72
C ASP A 306 38.47 -6.08 5.36
N ASP A 307 39.01 -7.22 4.91
CA ASP A 307 38.92 -8.58 5.44
C ASP A 307 37.58 -9.36 5.41
N VAL A 308 37.76 -10.61 4.98
CA VAL A 308 36.79 -11.68 4.75
C VAL A 308 36.09 -12.08 6.06
N ASP A 309 34.79 -11.81 6.17
CA ASP A 309 33.74 -12.72 6.66
C ASP A 309 32.38 -11.99 6.57
N ASP A 310 31.61 -12.34 5.53
CA ASP A 310 30.21 -11.92 5.35
C ASP A 310 29.36 -12.43 6.54
N ASP A 311 28.93 -11.52 7.42
CA ASP A 311 27.73 -11.56 8.29
C ASP A 311 27.87 -10.75 9.60
N ASP A 312 28.78 -9.77 9.70
CA ASP A 312 28.85 -8.98 10.93
C ASP A 312 27.81 -7.84 10.96
N GLU A 313 26.67 -8.06 11.64
CA GLU A 313 25.66 -7.04 11.99
C GLU A 313 26.27 -5.75 12.57
N SER A 314 27.48 -5.86 13.13
CA SER A 314 28.29 -4.76 13.67
C SER A 314 28.72 -3.74 12.60
N SER A 315 29.05 -4.20 11.37
CA SER A 315 29.55 -3.35 10.28
C SER A 315 28.45 -2.49 9.69
N ASP A 316 27.29 -3.07 9.38
CA ASP A 316 26.11 -2.32 8.90
C ASP A 316 25.57 -1.37 9.97
N ALA A 317 25.67 -1.72 11.26
CA ALA A 317 25.32 -0.81 12.34
C ALA A 317 26.23 0.41 12.38
N ALA A 318 27.53 0.22 12.17
CA ALA A 318 28.48 1.32 12.10
C ALA A 318 28.26 2.20 10.86
N ALA A 319 28.07 1.59 9.68
CA ALA A 319 27.75 2.31 8.44
C ALA A 319 26.48 3.16 8.59
N TRP A 320 25.43 2.60 9.20
CA TRP A 320 24.21 3.33 9.52
C TRP A 320 24.46 4.52 10.46
N ASN A 321 25.26 4.32 11.51
CA ASN A 321 25.58 5.39 12.46
C ASN A 321 26.36 6.53 11.79
N ASP A 322 27.33 6.21 10.94
CA ASP A 322 28.11 7.21 10.20
C ASP A 322 27.22 7.99 9.21
N ALA A 323 26.37 7.28 8.45
CA ALA A 323 25.44 7.90 7.51
C ALA A 323 24.39 8.77 8.23
N SER A 324 23.78 8.27 9.31
CA SER A 324 22.77 9.00 10.07
C SER A 324 23.35 10.22 10.78
N THR A 325 24.59 10.14 11.27
CA THR A 325 25.34 11.28 11.82
C THR A 325 25.59 12.33 10.74
N HIS A 326 26.02 11.90 9.55
CA HIS A 326 26.20 12.80 8.42
C HIS A 326 24.92 13.53 8.03
N VAL A 327 23.80 12.82 7.85
CA VAL A 327 22.51 13.44 7.51
C VAL A 327 22.04 14.38 8.63
N SER A 328 22.25 14.01 9.89
CA SER A 328 21.90 14.87 11.03
C SER A 328 22.72 16.17 11.06
N SER A 329 23.99 16.11 10.63
CA SER A 329 24.89 17.27 10.57
C SER A 329 24.50 18.32 9.53
N LEU A 330 23.61 17.97 8.58
CA LEU A 330 23.13 18.91 7.57
C LEU A 330 22.27 20.03 8.16
N GLY A 331 21.68 19.83 9.35
CA GLY A 331 20.96 20.89 10.05
C GLY A 331 19.92 20.36 11.05
N PRO A 332 19.37 21.26 11.90
CA PRO A 332 18.46 20.86 12.99
C PRO A 332 17.18 20.15 12.52
N VAL A 333 16.70 20.46 11.31
CA VAL A 333 15.51 19.81 10.73
C VAL A 333 15.81 18.35 10.37
N PHE A 334 16.99 18.09 9.79
CA PHE A 334 17.39 16.74 9.41
C PHE A 334 17.71 15.89 10.64
N GLU A 335 18.39 16.44 11.65
CA GLU A 335 18.64 15.77 12.93
C GLU A 335 17.34 15.26 13.57
N LYS A 336 16.33 16.14 13.70
CA LYS A 336 15.00 15.78 14.25
C LYS A 336 14.30 14.69 13.44
N ARG A 337 14.54 14.61 12.12
CA ARG A 337 13.91 13.63 11.23
C ARG A 337 14.61 12.29 11.29
N VAL A 338 15.95 12.28 11.33
CA VAL A 338 16.75 11.07 11.52
C VAL A 338 16.38 10.38 12.83
N GLN A 339 16.22 11.13 13.93
CA GLN A 339 15.79 10.60 15.23
C GLN A 339 14.41 9.91 15.21
N LYS A 340 13.56 10.23 14.23
CA LYS A 340 12.22 9.63 14.06
C LYS A 340 12.22 8.42 13.12
N LEU A 341 13.35 8.10 12.49
CA LEU A 341 13.42 6.94 11.59
C LEU A 341 13.30 5.64 12.39
N PRO A 342 12.48 4.68 11.92
CA PRO A 342 12.35 3.39 12.59
C PRO A 342 13.52 2.48 12.21
N GLY A 343 14.38 2.16 13.18
CA GLY A 343 15.52 1.27 12.95
C GLY A 343 16.48 1.82 11.89
N LYS A 344 17.11 0.92 11.11
CA LYS A 344 18.07 1.27 10.05
C LYS A 344 17.38 1.47 8.68
N ASP A 345 16.54 2.49 8.59
CA ASP A 345 15.78 2.77 7.36
C ASP A 345 16.60 3.56 6.31
N TRP A 346 17.47 2.84 5.60
CA TRP A 346 18.32 3.40 4.53
C TRP A 346 17.54 4.13 3.45
N TYR A 347 16.34 3.65 3.11
CA TYR A 347 15.48 4.28 2.11
C TYR A 347 15.04 5.68 2.57
N ARG A 348 14.50 5.78 3.79
CA ARG A 348 14.07 7.09 4.33
C ARG A 348 15.25 8.01 4.61
N LEU A 349 16.42 7.46 4.95
CA LEU A 349 17.64 8.25 5.13
C LEU A 349 18.13 8.85 3.80
N ARG A 350 18.22 8.03 2.73
CA ARG A 350 18.52 8.51 1.36
C ARG A 350 17.52 9.59 0.94
N ARG A 351 16.24 9.37 1.23
CA ARG A 351 15.18 10.32 0.90
C ARG A 351 15.36 11.69 1.57
N LEU A 352 15.92 11.75 2.78
CA LEU A 352 16.25 13.03 3.42
C LEU A 352 17.39 13.77 2.69
N LEU A 353 18.41 13.03 2.20
CA LEU A 353 19.48 13.61 1.38
C LEU A 353 18.95 14.12 0.04
N GLU A 354 18.09 13.36 -0.62
CA GLU A 354 17.46 13.78 -1.88
C GLU A 354 16.72 15.13 -1.72
N VAL A 355 15.98 15.29 -0.62
CA VAL A 355 15.30 16.55 -0.31
C VAL A 355 16.30 17.68 -0.02
N ALA A 356 17.34 17.41 0.77
CA ALA A 356 18.39 18.37 1.10
C ALA A 356 19.08 18.91 -0.17
N TYR A 357 19.54 18.01 -1.04
CA TYR A 357 20.23 18.36 -2.28
C TYR A 357 19.31 19.05 -3.28
N THR A 358 18.02 18.68 -3.33
CA THR A 358 17.06 19.38 -4.20
C THR A 358 16.91 20.85 -3.79
N ILE A 359 16.62 21.11 -2.51
CA ILE A 359 16.40 22.48 -2.02
C ILE A 359 17.65 23.34 -2.17
N SER A 360 18.81 22.79 -1.80
CA SER A 360 20.07 23.52 -1.86
C SER A 360 20.46 23.89 -3.30
N SER A 361 20.40 22.94 -4.24
CA SER A 361 20.67 23.22 -5.66
C SER A 361 19.72 24.26 -6.24
N GLU A 362 18.43 24.24 -5.87
CA GLU A 362 17.47 25.25 -6.33
C GLU A 362 17.74 26.65 -5.75
N LYS A 363 18.08 26.75 -4.46
CA LYS A 363 18.41 28.03 -3.82
C LYS A 363 19.69 28.63 -4.39
N MET A 364 20.74 27.82 -4.54
CA MET A 364 22.02 28.27 -5.12
C MET A 364 21.87 28.77 -6.57
N LYS A 365 20.99 28.13 -7.36
CA LYS A 365 20.64 28.59 -8.72
C LYS A 365 19.93 29.95 -8.70
N LYS A 366 19.04 30.20 -7.73
CA LYS A 366 18.30 31.47 -7.61
C LYS A 366 19.17 32.63 -7.14
N GLU A 367 20.17 32.37 -6.28
CA GLU A 367 21.04 33.40 -5.69
C GLU A 367 22.35 33.63 -6.47
N GLY A 368 22.49 33.01 -7.65
CA GLY A 368 23.59 33.25 -8.57
C GLY A 368 24.92 32.61 -8.15
N ASN A 369 24.92 31.33 -7.75
CA ASN A 369 26.03 30.36 -7.59
C ASN A 369 27.37 30.78 -6.92
N GLU A 370 27.59 32.05 -6.55
CA GLU A 370 28.89 32.57 -6.09
C GLU A 370 28.84 33.20 -4.68
N SER A 371 27.67 33.32 -4.03
CA SER A 371 27.58 34.05 -2.74
C SER A 371 27.26 33.23 -1.48
N ILE A 372 26.73 32.01 -1.59
CA ILE A 372 26.32 31.20 -0.41
C ILE A 372 26.88 29.77 -0.49
N ALA A 373 27.50 29.32 0.60
CA ALA A 373 27.97 27.95 0.73
C ALA A 373 26.79 26.99 0.97
N GLU A 374 26.79 25.82 0.30
CA GLU A 374 25.73 24.82 0.43
C GLU A 374 25.46 24.41 1.89
N ASP A 375 26.53 24.23 2.67
CA ASP A 375 26.44 23.91 4.10
C ASP A 375 25.66 24.95 4.90
N ASP A 376 25.80 26.23 4.55
CA ASP A 376 25.08 27.32 5.20
C ASP A 376 23.61 27.33 4.79
N VAL A 377 23.30 26.98 3.52
CA VAL A 377 21.92 26.80 3.07
C VAL A 377 21.25 25.69 3.88
N LEU A 378 21.88 24.51 3.95
CA LEU A 378 21.32 23.32 4.58
C LEU A 378 21.08 23.51 6.09
N LYS A 379 22.05 24.11 6.81
CA LYS A 379 21.95 24.33 8.26
C LYS A 379 20.81 25.27 8.65
N ASN A 380 20.43 26.18 7.74
CA ASN A 380 19.40 27.18 7.98
C ASN A 380 18.01 26.77 7.45
N LEU A 381 17.87 25.58 6.85
CA LEU A 381 16.57 25.10 6.40
C LEU A 381 15.59 24.91 7.56
N THR A 382 14.34 25.29 7.32
CA THR A 382 13.23 25.19 8.27
C THR A 382 12.31 24.02 7.93
N ASP A 383 11.48 23.59 8.89
CA ASP A 383 10.46 22.55 8.64
C ASP A 383 9.46 22.97 7.54
N ALA A 384 9.20 24.27 7.40
CA ALA A 384 8.34 24.82 6.35
C ALA A 384 8.91 24.64 4.94
N GLU A 385 10.24 24.68 4.82
CA GLU A 385 10.93 24.49 3.54
C GLU A 385 11.18 23.01 3.23
N VAL A 386 11.28 22.16 4.25
CA VAL A 386 11.59 20.73 4.05
C VAL A 386 10.32 19.90 3.88
N TYR A 387 9.38 20.00 4.84
CA TYR A 387 8.13 19.23 4.84
C TYR A 387 7.27 19.57 6.07
N THR A 388 6.13 20.23 5.89
CA THR A 388 5.21 20.55 6.99
C THR A 388 4.25 19.40 7.32
N GLY A 389 4.00 18.52 6.35
CA GLY A 389 2.95 17.50 6.43
C GLY A 389 1.56 18.04 6.14
N ILE A 390 1.45 19.29 5.67
CA ILE A 390 0.22 19.83 5.11
C ILE A 390 -0.10 19.06 3.83
N ARG A 391 -1.41 18.82 3.62
CA ARG A 391 -1.92 18.14 2.44
C ARG A 391 -2.83 19.07 1.66
N SER A 392 -2.80 18.92 0.34
CA SER A 392 -3.62 19.68 -0.60
C SER A 392 -4.14 18.79 -1.73
N GLY A 393 -5.19 19.25 -2.42
CA GLY A 393 -5.76 18.55 -3.57
C GLY A 393 -6.38 17.21 -3.19
N SER A 394 -7.29 17.19 -2.21
CA SER A 394 -8.07 15.98 -1.92
C SER A 394 -9.09 15.79 -3.04
N LEU A 395 -9.28 14.56 -3.50
CA LEU A 395 -10.30 14.31 -4.52
C LEU A 395 -11.72 14.66 -4.03
N LYS A 396 -11.96 14.62 -2.71
CA LYS A 396 -13.23 15.03 -2.09
C LYS A 396 -13.60 16.50 -2.33
N ASP A 397 -12.61 17.32 -2.70
CA ASP A 397 -12.84 18.72 -3.03
C ASP A 397 -13.68 18.85 -4.32
N GLN A 398 -13.57 17.90 -5.26
CA GLN A 398 -14.26 17.92 -6.56
C GLN A 398 -15.28 16.78 -6.74
N TYR A 399 -15.13 15.68 -6.02
CA TYR A 399 -15.95 14.47 -6.18
C TYR A 399 -16.68 14.08 -4.89
N ASP A 400 -17.82 13.39 -5.00
CA ASP A 400 -18.40 12.61 -3.90
C ASP A 400 -17.64 11.29 -3.83
N VAL A 401 -16.65 11.19 -2.93
CA VAL A 401 -15.78 10.01 -2.82
C VAL A 401 -16.27 9.10 -1.70
N ARG A 402 -16.75 7.91 -2.06
CA ARG A 402 -17.23 6.89 -1.10
C ARG A 402 -16.23 5.77 -0.96
N CYS A 403 -15.65 5.64 0.23
CA CYS A 403 -14.57 4.69 0.48
C CYS A 403 -15.07 3.49 1.29
N PHE A 404 -14.75 2.29 0.79
CA PHE A 404 -15.13 1.02 1.39
C PHE A 404 -13.89 0.17 1.63
N PHE A 405 -13.84 -0.50 2.79
CA PHE A 405 -12.82 -1.49 3.11
C PHE A 405 -13.48 -2.85 3.29
N LEU A 406 -13.23 -3.76 2.34
CA LEU A 406 -13.67 -5.14 2.43
C LEU A 406 -12.92 -5.85 3.57
N CYS A 407 -13.65 -6.24 4.61
CA CYS A 407 -13.10 -6.79 5.83
C CYS A 407 -13.51 -8.27 5.96
N PRO A 408 -12.57 -9.23 5.94
CA PRO A 408 -12.93 -10.63 6.13
C PRO A 408 -13.57 -10.82 7.52
N HIS A 409 -14.73 -11.47 7.55
CA HIS A 409 -15.42 -11.79 8.80
C HIS A 409 -14.66 -12.86 9.61
N ASP A 410 -13.87 -13.69 8.93
CA ASP A 410 -13.00 -14.69 9.55
C ASP A 410 -11.55 -14.62 9.04
N ARG A 411 -10.63 -14.29 9.95
CA ARG A 411 -9.19 -14.15 9.66
C ARG A 411 -8.49 -15.49 9.34
N MET A 412 -8.94 -16.60 9.93
CA MET A 412 -8.32 -17.91 9.69
C MET A 412 -8.68 -18.43 8.31
N LEU A 413 -9.95 -18.34 7.93
CA LEU A 413 -10.41 -18.67 6.57
C LEU A 413 -9.78 -17.75 5.53
N HIS A 414 -9.63 -16.46 5.86
CA HIS A 414 -8.91 -15.53 5.00
C HIS A 414 -7.44 -15.90 4.81
N PHE A 415 -6.73 -16.27 5.87
CA PHE A 415 -5.34 -16.75 5.75
C PHE A 415 -5.25 -18.05 4.95
N ALA A 416 -6.19 -18.98 5.09
CA ALA A 416 -6.24 -20.16 4.22
C ALA A 416 -6.42 -19.78 2.74
N THR A 417 -7.27 -18.79 2.45
CA THR A 417 -7.46 -18.26 1.09
C THR A 417 -6.19 -17.58 0.57
N VAL A 418 -5.46 -16.86 1.43
CA VAL A 418 -4.17 -16.24 1.09
C VAL A 418 -3.15 -17.31 0.71
N ASP A 419 -3.05 -18.39 1.48
CA ASP A 419 -2.10 -19.49 1.24
C ASP A 419 -2.42 -20.20 -0.06
N GLN A 420 -3.69 -20.56 -0.28
CA GLN A 420 -4.16 -21.17 -1.52
C GLN A 420 -3.81 -20.30 -2.75
N ARG A 421 -3.98 -18.98 -2.65
CA ARG A 421 -3.61 -18.07 -3.72
C ARG A 421 -2.10 -18.05 -3.98
N CYS A 422 -1.27 -18.16 -2.94
CA CYS A 422 0.19 -18.24 -3.10
C CYS A 422 0.58 -19.54 -3.82
N GLU A 423 -0.03 -20.67 -3.47
CA GLU A 423 0.18 -21.95 -4.18
C GLU A 423 -0.24 -21.84 -5.66
N GLN A 424 -1.40 -21.25 -5.94
CA GLN A 424 -1.88 -21.05 -7.31
C GLN A 424 -0.93 -20.17 -8.14
N MET A 425 -0.33 -19.13 -7.55
CA MET A 425 0.66 -18.30 -8.24
C MET A 425 1.90 -19.12 -8.64
N LEU A 426 2.36 -20.00 -7.75
CA LEU A 426 3.50 -20.87 -8.04
C LEU A 426 3.16 -21.90 -9.12
N GLN A 427 1.99 -22.53 -9.05
CA GLN A 427 1.51 -23.45 -10.08
C GLN A 427 1.34 -22.77 -11.45
N ARG A 428 1.08 -21.47 -11.48
CA ARG A 428 0.97 -20.67 -12.72
C ARG A 428 2.33 -20.23 -13.28
N GLY A 429 3.44 -20.49 -12.58
CA GLY A 429 4.79 -20.19 -13.05
C GLY A 429 5.39 -18.89 -12.50
N LEU A 430 5.07 -18.48 -11.26
CA LEU A 430 5.69 -17.31 -10.63
C LEU A 430 7.23 -17.39 -10.58
N LEU A 431 7.80 -18.58 -10.36
CA LEU A 431 9.26 -18.77 -10.38
C LEU A 431 9.82 -18.50 -11.78
N ARG A 432 9.17 -19.05 -12.82
CA ARG A 432 9.53 -18.78 -14.22
C ARG A 432 9.43 -17.31 -14.60
N GLU A 433 8.33 -16.64 -14.23
CA GLU A 433 8.14 -15.21 -14.48
C GLU A 433 9.26 -14.39 -13.83
N THR A 434 9.56 -14.66 -12.55
CA THR A 434 10.64 -13.98 -11.82
C THR A 434 12.00 -14.21 -12.47
N ALA A 435 12.31 -15.46 -12.84
CA ALA A 435 13.56 -15.80 -13.51
C ALA A 435 13.69 -15.09 -14.86
N ASN A 436 12.62 -15.04 -15.67
CA ASN A 436 12.62 -14.36 -16.96
C ASN A 436 12.84 -12.85 -16.82
N LEU A 437 12.18 -12.21 -15.85
CA LEU A 437 12.37 -10.79 -15.57
C LEU A 437 13.82 -10.52 -15.14
N TYR A 438 14.38 -11.37 -14.27
CA TYR A 438 15.77 -11.28 -13.85
C TYR A 438 16.75 -11.43 -15.03
N VAL A 439 16.55 -12.43 -15.89
CA VAL A 439 17.44 -12.69 -17.04
C VAL A 439 17.43 -11.55 -18.05
N ARG A 440 16.30 -10.85 -18.22
CA ARG A 440 16.16 -9.77 -19.21
C ARG A 440 16.78 -8.43 -18.78
N GLY A 441 16.91 -8.17 -17.49
CA GLY A 441 17.29 -6.83 -17.01
C GLY A 441 17.79 -6.77 -15.57
N GLY A 442 18.17 -7.89 -14.97
CA GLY A 442 18.82 -7.95 -13.66
C GLY A 442 17.92 -7.73 -12.44
N LEU A 443 16.66 -7.30 -12.61
CA LEU A 443 15.72 -6.93 -11.54
C LEU A 443 16.42 -6.19 -10.37
N PRO A 444 16.75 -4.90 -10.53
CA PRO A 444 17.54 -4.15 -9.53
C PRO A 444 16.97 -4.29 -8.11
N ASP A 445 17.85 -4.51 -7.13
CA ASP A 445 17.47 -4.86 -5.74
C ASP A 445 16.53 -3.85 -5.09
N ASP A 446 16.67 -2.56 -5.41
CA ASP A 446 15.86 -1.48 -4.84
C ASP A 446 14.60 -1.14 -5.67
N SER A 447 14.40 -1.82 -6.80
CA SER A 447 13.23 -1.62 -7.64
C SER A 447 11.93 -2.04 -6.94
N GLN A 448 10.82 -1.41 -7.31
CA GLN A 448 9.52 -1.74 -6.72
C GLN A 448 9.09 -3.17 -7.01
N VAL A 449 9.41 -3.69 -8.20
CA VAL A 449 9.09 -5.06 -8.61
C VAL A 449 9.88 -6.06 -7.76
N THR A 450 11.20 -5.88 -7.63
CA THR A 450 12.04 -6.77 -6.81
C THR A 450 11.59 -6.81 -5.35
N ARG A 451 11.15 -5.67 -4.81
CA ARG A 451 10.68 -5.57 -3.41
C ARG A 451 9.26 -6.11 -3.20
N ALA A 452 8.50 -6.33 -4.27
CA ALA A 452 7.14 -6.83 -4.17
C ALA A 452 7.11 -8.26 -3.59
N ILE A 453 6.09 -8.54 -2.79
CA ILE A 453 5.90 -9.86 -2.19
C ILE A 453 5.59 -10.87 -3.30
N GLY A 454 6.19 -12.05 -3.25
CA GLY A 454 6.24 -13.01 -4.35
C GLY A 454 7.59 -12.93 -5.04
N TYR A 455 7.84 -11.84 -5.77
CA TYR A 455 9.09 -11.64 -6.52
C TYR A 455 10.31 -11.60 -5.61
N ARG A 456 10.25 -10.89 -4.48
CA ARG A 456 11.37 -10.85 -3.52
C ARG A 456 11.75 -12.23 -3.02
N GLN A 457 10.76 -12.99 -2.54
CA GLN A 457 11.01 -14.34 -2.01
C GLN A 457 11.49 -15.29 -3.12
N ALA A 458 10.91 -15.18 -4.32
CA ALA A 458 11.30 -15.98 -5.47
C ALA A 458 12.74 -15.69 -5.88
N LEU A 459 13.13 -14.41 -5.93
CA LEU A 459 14.48 -14.01 -6.29
C LEU A 459 15.50 -14.45 -5.23
N GLU A 460 15.21 -14.23 -3.94
CA GLU A 460 16.03 -14.73 -2.81
C GLU A 460 16.24 -16.25 -2.90
N TYR A 461 15.17 -16.99 -3.20
CA TYR A 461 15.23 -18.44 -3.40
C TYR A 461 16.09 -18.82 -4.62
N LEU A 462 15.88 -18.18 -5.76
CA LEU A 462 16.59 -18.50 -7.01
C LEU A 462 18.08 -18.12 -7.00
N GLN A 463 18.45 -17.08 -6.25
CA GLN A 463 19.83 -16.59 -6.13
C GLN A 463 20.64 -17.22 -4.99
N ARG A 464 20.03 -18.11 -4.18
CA ARG A 464 20.66 -18.65 -2.98
C ARG A 464 21.99 -19.37 -3.29
N PRO A 465 23.04 -19.17 -2.47
CA PRO A 465 24.32 -19.82 -2.66
C PRO A 465 24.22 -21.32 -2.36
N GLY A 466 24.98 -22.14 -3.09
CA GLY A 466 25.03 -23.59 -2.86
C GLY A 466 23.73 -24.33 -3.17
N ALA A 467 22.85 -23.74 -4.01
CA ALA A 467 21.62 -24.40 -4.45
C ALA A 467 21.90 -25.75 -5.10
N LYS A 468 21.14 -26.77 -4.69
CA LYS A 468 21.19 -28.12 -5.24
C LYS A 468 19.95 -28.35 -6.11
N ASN A 469 20.08 -29.21 -7.12
CA ASN A 469 18.90 -29.74 -7.80
C ASN A 469 18.10 -30.59 -6.80
N ASP A 470 16.79 -30.70 -6.99
CA ASP A 470 15.90 -31.54 -6.18
C ASP A 470 15.89 -31.15 -4.68
N ASP A 471 16.02 -29.86 -4.38
CA ASP A 471 16.09 -29.32 -3.02
C ASP A 471 14.69 -29.07 -2.43
N HIS A 472 14.07 -30.16 -1.97
CA HIS A 472 12.74 -30.17 -1.36
C HIS A 472 12.61 -29.23 -0.16
N GLU A 473 13.60 -29.23 0.75
CA GLU A 473 13.56 -28.47 2.00
C GLU A 473 13.56 -26.95 1.72
N SER A 474 14.46 -26.49 0.86
CA SER A 474 14.52 -25.07 0.52
C SER A 474 13.28 -24.61 -0.24
N LEU A 475 12.72 -25.44 -1.13
CA LEU A 475 11.49 -25.10 -1.84
C LEU A 475 10.31 -24.98 -0.87
N ALA A 476 10.16 -25.94 0.05
CA ALA A 476 9.12 -25.90 1.07
C ALA A 476 9.24 -24.64 1.96
N ALA A 477 10.46 -24.32 2.40
CA ALA A 477 10.73 -23.12 3.19
C ALA A 477 10.41 -21.83 2.42
N PHE A 478 10.72 -21.76 1.13
CA PHE A 478 10.35 -20.64 0.26
C PHE A 478 8.83 -20.46 0.16
N ILE A 479 8.07 -21.55 -0.07
CA ILE A 479 6.60 -21.51 -0.14
C ILE A 479 6.02 -20.94 1.16
N ASP A 480 6.50 -21.46 2.30
CA ASP A 480 6.02 -21.04 3.63
C ASP A 480 6.39 -19.58 3.94
N ASN A 481 7.57 -19.13 3.52
CA ASN A 481 8.02 -17.75 3.65
C ASN A 481 7.19 -16.79 2.79
N PHE A 482 6.88 -17.17 1.55
CA PHE A 482 6.03 -16.38 0.65
C PHE A 482 4.61 -16.22 1.20
N ALA A 483 3.99 -17.33 1.64
CA ALA A 483 2.67 -17.29 2.26
C ALA A 483 2.69 -16.44 3.55
N THR A 484 3.72 -16.59 4.39
CA THR A 484 3.89 -15.81 5.62
C THR A 484 4.01 -14.31 5.33
N ALA A 485 4.85 -13.90 4.37
CA ALA A 485 5.00 -12.51 3.99
C ALA A 485 3.67 -11.91 3.48
N THR A 486 2.91 -12.69 2.70
CA THR A 486 1.61 -12.28 2.16
C THR A 486 0.56 -12.11 3.27
N ARG A 487 0.48 -13.03 4.24
CA ARG A 487 -0.40 -12.91 5.43
C ARG A 487 -0.03 -11.70 6.30
N GLN A 488 1.27 -11.45 6.50
CA GLN A 488 1.73 -10.27 7.23
C GLN A 488 1.33 -8.97 6.54
N TYR A 489 1.39 -8.92 5.21
CA TYR A 489 0.95 -7.77 4.44
C TYR A 489 -0.57 -7.55 4.55
N ALA A 490 -1.38 -8.61 4.42
CA ALA A 490 -2.82 -8.54 4.66
C ALA A 490 -3.14 -7.97 6.06
N LYS A 491 -2.43 -8.44 7.09
CA LYS A 491 -2.56 -7.90 8.46
C LYS A 491 -2.21 -6.42 8.53
N LYS A 492 -1.13 -5.98 7.88
CA LYS A 492 -0.73 -4.57 7.82
C LYS A 492 -1.78 -3.70 7.12
N GLN A 493 -2.39 -4.19 6.03
CA GLN A 493 -3.49 -3.50 5.34
C GLN A 493 -4.67 -3.28 6.28
N MET A 494 -5.12 -4.33 6.97
CA MET A 494 -6.21 -4.21 7.94
C MET A 494 -5.88 -3.24 9.09
N GLN A 495 -4.65 -3.27 9.60
CA GLN A 495 -4.21 -2.34 10.65
C GLN A 495 -4.16 -0.89 10.18
N TRP A 496 -3.77 -0.65 8.92
CA TRP A 496 -3.71 0.67 8.32
C TRP A 496 -5.11 1.29 8.21
N PHE A 497 -6.00 0.66 7.45
CA PHE A 497 -7.34 1.20 7.18
C PHE A 497 -8.24 1.24 8.40
N ARG A 498 -7.93 0.46 9.44
CA ARG A 498 -8.66 0.53 10.70
C ARG A 498 -8.59 1.90 11.36
N ARG A 499 -7.49 2.63 11.15
CA ARG A 499 -7.28 3.99 11.67
C ARG A 499 -7.72 5.08 10.70
N ASP A 500 -8.29 4.69 9.56
CA ASP A 500 -8.80 5.60 8.56
C ASP A 500 -10.32 5.72 8.76
N ASP A 501 -10.75 6.92 9.13
CA ASP A 501 -12.15 7.21 9.47
C ASP A 501 -12.99 7.48 8.22
N ASP A 502 -12.38 7.56 7.04
CA ASP A 502 -13.09 7.76 5.78
C ASP A 502 -13.57 6.46 5.13
N PHE A 503 -13.12 5.30 5.64
CA PHE A 503 -13.47 4.00 5.09
C PHE A 503 -14.59 3.32 5.88
N VAL A 504 -15.69 3.01 5.19
CA VAL A 504 -16.76 2.13 5.66
C VAL A 504 -16.29 0.67 5.60
N PHE A 505 -16.35 -0.05 6.72
CA PHE A 505 -15.94 -1.45 6.76
C PHE A 505 -17.11 -2.36 6.36
N VAL A 506 -16.93 -3.10 5.27
CA VAL A 506 -17.92 -4.03 4.72
C VAL A 506 -17.49 -5.46 5.05
N PRO A 507 -18.28 -6.24 5.81
CA PRO A 507 -17.91 -7.61 6.14
C PRO A 507 -17.97 -8.51 4.91
N VAL A 508 -17.00 -9.42 4.79
CA VAL A 508 -16.92 -10.42 3.71
C VAL A 508 -16.95 -11.82 4.31
N ARG A 509 -17.93 -12.61 3.87
CA ARG A 509 -18.14 -14.00 4.25
C ARG A 509 -17.13 -14.91 3.55
N MET A 510 -16.11 -15.33 4.28
CA MET A 510 -15.02 -16.20 3.81
C MET A 510 -15.39 -17.70 3.89
N ASP A 511 -16.54 -18.02 4.48
CA ASP A 511 -17.10 -19.35 4.69
C ASP A 511 -18.05 -19.80 3.57
N CYS A 512 -18.36 -18.91 2.63
CA CYS A 512 -19.18 -19.20 1.46
C CYS A 512 -18.40 -19.05 0.14
N GLU A 513 -19.07 -19.41 -0.96
CA GLU A 513 -18.49 -19.39 -2.29
C GLU A 513 -18.10 -17.97 -2.72
N LYS A 514 -17.06 -17.89 -3.55
CA LYS A 514 -16.49 -16.62 -4.02
C LYS A 514 -17.53 -15.71 -4.68
N GLU A 515 -18.44 -16.30 -5.46
CA GLU A 515 -19.50 -15.59 -6.19
C GLU A 515 -20.58 -15.02 -5.25
N GLU A 516 -20.92 -15.77 -4.21
CA GLU A 516 -21.91 -15.37 -3.20
C GLU A 516 -21.40 -14.18 -2.39
N ARG A 517 -20.22 -14.32 -1.76
CA ARG A 517 -19.65 -13.26 -0.92
C ARG A 517 -19.37 -11.96 -1.68
N SER A 518 -18.98 -12.05 -2.96
CA SER A 518 -18.74 -10.86 -3.78
C SER A 518 -20.04 -10.17 -4.18
N SER A 519 -21.12 -10.93 -4.40
CA SER A 519 -22.47 -10.39 -4.64
C SER A 519 -23.04 -9.70 -3.41
N GLU A 520 -22.91 -10.32 -2.23
CA GLU A 520 -23.35 -9.72 -0.96
C GLU A 520 -22.63 -8.38 -0.70
N ALA A 521 -21.31 -8.35 -0.81
CA ALA A 521 -20.52 -7.13 -0.61
C ALA A 521 -20.85 -6.04 -1.64
N ALA A 522 -21.02 -6.40 -2.92
CA ALA A 522 -21.41 -5.47 -3.98
C ALA A 522 -22.80 -4.85 -3.71
N ASN A 523 -23.75 -5.63 -3.22
CA ASN A 523 -25.09 -5.14 -2.86
C ASN A 523 -25.06 -4.16 -1.68
N ILE A 524 -24.24 -4.45 -0.64
CA ILE A 524 -24.04 -3.53 0.49
C ILE A 524 -23.48 -2.20 -0.02
N ILE A 525 -22.40 -2.24 -0.82
CA ILE A 525 -21.76 -1.05 -1.38
C ILE A 525 -22.73 -0.27 -2.27
N SER A 526 -23.45 -0.95 -3.17
CA SER A 526 -24.45 -0.33 -4.05
C SER A 526 -25.51 0.43 -3.25
N ASN A 527 -26.08 -0.20 -2.22
CA ASN A 527 -27.07 0.46 -1.35
C ASN A 527 -26.50 1.68 -0.63
N MET A 528 -25.26 1.58 -0.13
CA MET A 528 -24.59 2.71 0.51
C MET A 528 -24.23 3.83 -0.47
N CYS A 529 -23.99 3.54 -1.74
CA CYS A 529 -23.72 4.53 -2.79
C CYS A 529 -24.98 5.32 -3.21
N LYS A 530 -26.18 4.81 -2.90
CA LYS A 530 -27.46 5.50 -3.17
C LYS A 530 -27.91 6.41 -2.01
N LEU A 531 -27.20 6.39 -0.88
CA LEU A 531 -27.50 7.27 0.25
C LEU A 531 -27.16 8.74 -0.09
N SER A 532 -27.81 9.70 0.55
CA SER A 532 -27.33 11.09 0.55
C SER A 532 -25.97 11.19 1.24
N VAL A 533 -25.20 12.25 0.96
CA VAL A 533 -23.89 12.48 1.59
C VAL A 533 -23.99 12.45 3.12
N ALA A 534 -24.98 13.14 3.70
CA ALA A 534 -25.19 13.18 5.16
C ALA A 534 -25.52 11.80 5.76
N ASN A 535 -26.31 10.98 5.05
CA ASN A 535 -26.65 9.63 5.51
C ASN A 535 -25.43 8.69 5.40
N PHE A 536 -24.61 8.84 4.36
CA PHE A 536 -23.36 8.09 4.22
C PHE A 536 -22.35 8.48 5.30
N GLU A 537 -22.22 9.76 5.64
CA GLU A 537 -21.38 10.23 6.75
C GLU A 537 -21.83 9.67 8.11
N THR A 538 -23.13 9.41 8.28
CA THR A 538 -23.66 8.77 9.49
C THR A 538 -23.18 7.31 9.62
N GLU A 539 -22.98 6.59 8.52
CA GLU A 539 -22.40 5.23 8.53
C GLU A 539 -20.90 5.22 8.87
N LEU A 540 -20.20 6.35 8.68
CA LEU A 540 -18.80 6.52 9.08
C LEU A 540 -18.68 6.84 10.58
N ALA A 541 -19.69 7.46 11.18
CA ALA A 541 -19.66 7.88 12.58
C ALA A 541 -19.58 6.68 13.54
N SER A 542 -18.65 6.74 14.50
CA SER A 542 -18.61 5.79 15.61
C SER A 542 -19.74 6.07 16.59
N SER A 543 -20.64 5.11 16.81
CA SER A 543 -21.70 5.24 17.81
C SER A 543 -21.12 5.07 19.23
N ASP A 544 -20.99 6.17 19.95
CA ASP A 544 -20.82 6.16 21.41
C ASP A 544 -22.19 5.84 22.06
N GLY A 545 -22.52 4.56 22.16
CA GLY A 545 -23.65 4.05 22.95
C GLY A 545 -24.95 3.73 22.18
N GLU A 546 -25.60 2.65 22.61
CA GLU A 546 -26.96 2.16 22.30
C GLU A 546 -27.23 1.40 20.97
N GLU A 547 -28.36 0.67 20.97
CA GLU A 547 -28.74 -0.56 20.23
C GLU A 547 -28.56 -0.62 18.71
N ASN A 548 -28.14 0.46 18.04
CA ASN A 548 -28.10 0.55 16.58
C ASN A 548 -26.73 1.03 16.07
N VAL A 549 -25.71 0.20 16.28
CA VAL A 549 -24.32 0.47 15.85
C VAL A 549 -24.22 0.39 14.32
N PRO A 550 -23.68 1.42 13.62
CA PRO A 550 -23.47 1.38 12.18
C PRO A 550 -22.69 0.14 11.71
N LEU A 551 -22.97 -0.35 10.50
CA LEU A 551 -22.39 -1.59 9.99
C LEU A 551 -20.85 -1.56 10.03
N SER A 552 -20.28 -0.41 9.67
CA SER A 552 -18.84 -0.15 9.71
C SER A 552 -18.25 -0.34 11.10
N ALA A 553 -18.84 0.33 12.10
CA ALA A 553 -18.38 0.29 13.48
C ALA A 553 -18.48 -1.12 14.07
N LYS A 554 -19.60 -1.81 13.82
CA LYS A 554 -19.79 -3.21 14.22
C LYS A 554 -18.72 -4.12 13.61
N THR A 555 -18.48 -4.00 12.30
CA THR A 555 -17.47 -4.80 11.58
C THR A 555 -16.06 -4.56 12.11
N LYS A 556 -15.70 -3.30 12.42
CA LYS A 556 -14.41 -2.95 13.04
C LYS A 556 -14.23 -3.62 14.41
N ILE A 557 -15.27 -3.60 15.25
CA ILE A 557 -15.25 -4.21 16.61
C ILE A 557 -15.12 -5.73 16.53
N GLU A 558 -15.95 -6.39 15.71
CA GLU A 558 -15.93 -7.85 15.56
C GLU A 558 -14.58 -8.34 15.03
N ASN A 559 -14.05 -7.67 14.00
CA ASN A 559 -12.75 -8.02 13.43
C ASN A 559 -11.59 -7.84 14.41
N GLU A 560 -11.67 -6.83 15.29
CA GLU A 560 -10.70 -6.67 16.38
C GLU A 560 -10.78 -7.79 17.40
N LEU A 561 -11.99 -8.10 17.88
CA LEU A 561 -12.22 -9.14 18.86
C LEU A 561 -11.69 -10.48 18.34
N GLN A 562 -11.92 -10.78 17.06
CA GLN A 562 -11.36 -11.95 16.42
C GLN A 562 -9.83 -11.90 16.41
N GLY A 563 -9.23 -10.78 16.00
CA GLY A 563 -7.77 -10.61 16.00
C GLY A 563 -7.11 -10.79 17.37
N LYS A 564 -7.78 -10.38 18.45
CA LYS A 564 -7.33 -10.56 19.84
C LYS A 564 -7.46 -12.01 20.33
N LYS A 565 -8.49 -12.74 19.86
CA LYS A 565 -8.76 -14.14 20.22
C LYS A 565 -8.02 -15.15 19.33
N MET A 566 -7.46 -14.70 18.21
CA MET A 566 -6.83 -15.55 17.21
C MET A 566 -5.65 -16.32 17.83
N LYS A 567 -5.72 -17.66 17.76
CA LYS A 567 -4.60 -18.54 18.11
C LYS A 567 -3.54 -18.54 17.01
N PHE A 568 -2.44 -19.25 17.22
CA PHE A 568 -1.42 -19.47 16.20
C PHE A 568 -2.05 -20.06 14.93
N PHE A 569 -1.82 -19.41 13.78
CA PHE A 569 -2.25 -19.93 12.48
C PHE A 569 -1.24 -20.96 12.00
N MET A 570 -1.68 -22.21 11.84
CA MET A 570 -0.87 -23.26 11.23
C MET A 570 -1.15 -23.30 9.73
N SER A 571 -0.16 -22.89 8.95
CA SER A 571 -0.17 -23.02 7.48
C SER A 571 -0.34 -24.49 7.11
N LYS A 572 -1.24 -24.80 6.19
CA LYS A 572 -1.39 -26.16 5.66
C LYS A 572 -1.38 -26.09 4.15
N ARG A 573 -0.34 -26.67 3.53
CA ARG A 573 -0.25 -26.75 2.08
C ARG A 573 -1.34 -27.68 1.54
N THR A 574 -2.02 -27.26 0.47
CA THR A 574 -3.14 -28.02 -0.11
C THR A 574 -2.74 -28.69 -1.41
N ALA A 575 -2.46 -27.92 -2.46
CA ALA A 575 -1.97 -28.40 -3.74
C ALA A 575 -0.48 -28.74 -3.66
N LEU A 576 0.32 -27.87 -3.05
CA LEU A 576 1.77 -28.03 -2.91
C LEU A 576 2.18 -28.80 -1.64
N SER A 577 1.43 -29.85 -1.32
CA SER A 577 1.84 -30.78 -0.26
C SER A 577 3.09 -31.55 -0.67
N GLU A 578 3.98 -31.83 0.29
CA GLU A 578 5.26 -32.47 -0.03
C GLU A 578 5.04 -33.87 -0.63
N GLY A 579 5.63 -34.10 -1.80
CA GLY A 579 5.45 -35.34 -2.57
C GLY A 579 4.21 -35.38 -3.47
N SER A 580 3.39 -34.31 -3.53
CA SER A 580 2.33 -34.21 -4.53
C SER A 580 2.88 -34.05 -5.95
N GLU A 581 2.09 -34.41 -6.97
CA GLU A 581 2.46 -34.20 -8.37
C GLU A 581 2.74 -32.72 -8.66
N ASP A 582 1.91 -31.82 -8.13
CA ASP A 582 2.09 -30.37 -8.26
C ASP A 582 3.39 -29.88 -7.61
N PHE A 583 3.74 -30.43 -6.44
CA PHE A 583 4.98 -30.07 -5.76
C PHE A 583 6.21 -30.54 -6.55
N LEU A 584 6.19 -31.76 -7.08
CA LEU A 584 7.28 -32.30 -7.91
C LEU A 584 7.41 -31.54 -9.24
N ALA A 585 6.29 -31.13 -9.84
CA ALA A 585 6.29 -30.29 -11.03
C ALA A 585 6.91 -28.91 -10.76
N LEU A 586 6.52 -28.27 -9.63
CA LEU A 586 7.10 -27.00 -9.20
C LEU A 586 8.60 -27.13 -8.88
N LEU A 587 9.02 -28.24 -8.28
CA LEU A 587 10.42 -28.51 -7.98
C LEU A 587 11.27 -28.60 -9.25
N LYS A 588 10.77 -29.27 -10.28
CA LYS A 588 11.42 -29.30 -11.58
C LYS A 588 11.50 -27.91 -12.21
N GLU A 589 10.42 -27.13 -12.17
CA GLU A 589 10.45 -25.74 -12.64
C GLU A 589 11.49 -24.91 -11.89
N ALA A 590 11.55 -25.07 -10.57
CA ALA A 590 12.51 -24.38 -9.71
C ALA A 590 13.96 -24.68 -10.13
N ASP A 591 14.30 -25.94 -10.38
CA ASP A 591 15.63 -26.34 -10.85
C ASP A 591 16.00 -25.70 -12.19
N GLU A 592 15.06 -25.64 -13.13
CA GLU A 592 15.25 -24.98 -14.42
C GLU A 592 15.46 -23.47 -14.25
N CYS A 593 14.65 -22.81 -13.42
CA CYS A 593 14.73 -21.37 -13.17
C CYS A 593 16.03 -21.00 -12.44
N MET A 594 16.49 -21.82 -11.49
CA MET A 594 17.75 -21.60 -10.79
C MET A 594 18.93 -21.62 -11.75
N LYS A 595 18.97 -22.59 -12.68
CA LYS A 595 20.03 -22.65 -13.71
C LYS A 595 20.04 -21.39 -14.56
N MET A 596 18.87 -20.93 -15.03
CA MET A 596 18.75 -19.69 -15.81
C MET A 596 19.31 -18.46 -15.07
N VAL A 597 18.98 -18.31 -13.79
CA VAL A 597 19.42 -17.19 -12.95
C VAL A 597 20.93 -17.27 -12.67
N GLN A 598 21.45 -18.45 -12.34
CA GLN A 598 22.87 -18.66 -12.05
C GLN A 598 23.77 -18.47 -13.28
N GLU A 599 23.36 -18.95 -14.45
CA GLU A 599 24.07 -18.72 -15.72
C GLU A 599 24.15 -17.23 -16.06
N THR A 600 23.07 -16.48 -15.80
CA THR A 600 23.05 -15.03 -16.03
C THR A 600 23.95 -14.31 -15.04
N LYS A 601 23.89 -14.67 -13.74
CA LYS A 601 24.77 -14.10 -12.72
C LYS A 601 26.24 -14.30 -13.08
N SER A 602 26.60 -15.49 -13.56
CA SER A 602 27.97 -15.83 -13.99
C SER A 602 28.45 -15.11 -15.25
N LYS A 603 27.54 -14.56 -16.06
CA LYS A 603 27.89 -13.72 -17.24
C LYS A 603 28.06 -12.25 -16.90
N VAL A 604 27.44 -11.81 -15.79
CA VAL A 604 27.44 -10.40 -15.33
C VAL A 604 28.61 -10.15 -14.38
N THR A 605 28.96 -11.12 -13.53
CA THR A 605 30.22 -11.15 -12.76
C THR A 605 31.39 -11.51 -13.65
#